data_AF-A0A960D058-F1
#
_entry.id   AF-A0A960D058-F1
#
_cell.length_a   1.000
_cell.length_b   1.000
_cell.length_c   1.000
_cell.angle_alpha   90.00
_cell.angle_beta   90.00
_cell.angle_gamma   90.00
#
_symmetry.space_group_name_H-M   'P 1'
#
loop_
_entity.id
_entity.type
_entity.pdbx_description
1 polymer ?
#
loop_
_entity_poly.entity_id
_entity_poly.type
_entity_poly.pdbx_seq_one_letter_code
_entity_poly.pdbx_strand_id
1 'polypeptide(L)'
;MAEILKGRYTADVSRLGDEVVVFIIGMRINKPLKLGQWLPVFKAMGPMLKHLAERPEKGLLAYRASLLPLFFVQYWRSFEDLERFARNADDPHLEPWRRFNRKIGNSGDVGIWHETYRVRTADIESIYGNMPRQGLGMAAGMVPVRRGKDSAAARIGVTDDDNPALPGY
;
A
#
# COMPACT_ATOMS: atom_id res chain seq x y z
N MET A 1 18.30 4.18 11.60
CA MET A 1 17.04 3.57 12.08
C MET A 1 15.92 4.58 11.87
N ALA A 2 14.71 4.14 11.51
CA ALA A 2 13.58 5.07 11.37
C ALA A 2 13.20 5.65 12.74
N GLU A 3 12.86 6.95 12.77
CA GLU A 3 12.40 7.61 13.99
C GLU A 3 11.10 6.99 14.49
N ILE A 4 11.03 6.71 15.79
CA ILE A 4 9.82 6.21 16.45
C ILE A 4 9.02 7.38 16.97
N LEU A 5 7.79 7.55 16.48
CA LEU A 5 6.85 8.53 16.98
C LEU A 5 6.15 7.97 18.22
N LYS A 6 6.49 8.50 19.39
CA LYS A 6 5.93 8.08 20.69
C LYS A 6 4.52 8.64 20.88
N GLY A 7 3.61 7.81 21.38
CA GLY A 7 2.20 8.15 21.55
C GLY A 7 1.34 7.72 20.36
N ARG A 8 0.15 8.31 20.26
CA ARG A 8 -0.89 7.93 19.30
C ARG A 8 -1.01 8.93 18.17
N TYR A 9 -0.95 8.41 16.94
CA TYR A 9 -1.04 9.18 15.72
C TYR A 9 -2.07 8.58 14.77
N THR A 10 -2.61 9.40 13.87
CA THR A 10 -3.42 8.98 12.72
C THR A 10 -2.83 9.57 11.44
N ALA A 11 -3.21 9.03 10.29
CA ALA A 11 -2.87 9.60 9.00
C ALA A 11 -3.55 10.97 8.84
N ASP A 12 -2.83 11.96 8.32
CA ASP A 12 -3.39 13.29 8.00
C ASP A 12 -4.16 13.24 6.68
N VAL A 13 -5.34 12.61 6.71
CA VAL A 13 -6.18 12.38 5.53
C VAL A 13 -6.56 13.67 4.79
N SER A 14 -6.47 14.83 5.44
CA SER A 14 -6.70 16.14 4.82
C SER A 14 -5.68 16.49 3.71
N ARG A 15 -4.53 15.81 3.68
CA ARG A 15 -3.52 15.95 2.63
C ARG A 15 -3.76 15.06 1.42
N LEU A 16 -4.78 14.20 1.47
CA LEU A 16 -5.25 13.39 0.35
C LEU A 16 -6.34 14.15 -0.41
N GLY A 17 -6.68 13.66 -1.61
CA GLY A 17 -7.89 14.11 -2.30
C GLY A 17 -9.15 13.51 -1.68
N ASP A 18 -10.28 13.56 -2.40
CA ASP A 18 -11.54 12.96 -1.94
C ASP A 18 -11.50 11.42 -1.91
N GLU A 19 -10.55 10.82 -2.62
CA GLU A 19 -10.34 9.38 -2.71
C GLU A 19 -8.84 9.05 -2.66
N VAL A 20 -8.52 7.85 -2.18
CA VAL A 20 -7.22 7.21 -2.33
C VAL A 20 -7.42 5.79 -2.86
N VAL A 21 -6.49 5.33 -3.69
CA VAL A 21 -6.49 3.95 -4.18
C VAL A 21 -5.49 3.12 -3.39
N VAL A 22 -5.98 2.04 -2.79
CA VAL A 22 -5.16 1.03 -2.12
C VAL A 22 -5.00 -0.16 -3.06
N PHE A 23 -3.77 -0.40 -3.49
CA PHE A 23 -3.43 -1.52 -4.37
C PHE A 23 -2.55 -2.51 -3.61
N ILE A 24 -3.06 -3.72 -3.41
CA ILE A 24 -2.34 -4.81 -2.76
C ILE A 24 -1.94 -5.80 -3.85
N ILE A 25 -0.66 -6.15 -3.92
CA ILE A 25 -0.16 -7.12 -4.90
C ILE A 25 0.81 -8.08 -4.23
N GLY A 26 0.63 -9.37 -4.47
CA GLY A 26 1.44 -10.41 -3.87
C GLY A 26 1.79 -11.53 -4.83
N MET A 27 2.79 -12.31 -4.40
CA MET A 27 3.22 -13.51 -5.09
C MET A 27 3.20 -14.69 -4.11
N ARG A 28 2.76 -15.85 -4.58
CA ARG A 28 2.85 -17.11 -3.87
C ARG A 28 3.74 -18.08 -4.62
N ILE A 29 4.75 -18.61 -3.95
CA ILE A 29 5.62 -19.64 -4.50
C ILE A 29 4.99 -21.00 -4.23
N ASN A 30 4.47 -21.67 -5.26
CA ASN A 30 3.83 -22.98 -5.11
C ASN A 30 4.83 -24.13 -5.24
N LYS A 31 5.91 -23.96 -6.02
CA LYS A 31 7.00 -24.91 -6.15
C LYS A 31 8.36 -24.27 -5.83
N PRO A 32 8.78 -24.25 -4.55
CA PRO A 32 10.00 -23.56 -4.11
C PRO A 32 11.28 -23.98 -4.84
N LEU A 33 11.39 -25.26 -5.20
CA LEU A 33 12.55 -25.83 -5.89
C LEU A 33 12.71 -25.31 -7.34
N LYS A 34 11.67 -24.71 -7.94
CA LYS A 34 11.74 -24.14 -9.29
C LYS A 34 12.22 -22.69 -9.28
N LEU A 35 13.43 -22.46 -8.77
CA LEU A 35 14.05 -21.13 -8.62
C LEU A 35 14.02 -20.30 -9.93
N GLY A 36 14.26 -20.94 -11.07
CA GLY A 36 14.25 -20.28 -12.38
C GLY A 36 12.91 -19.68 -12.81
N GLN A 37 11.81 -20.08 -12.15
CA GLN A 37 10.47 -19.59 -12.43
C GLN A 37 10.07 -18.44 -11.50
N TRP A 38 10.24 -18.59 -10.19
CA TRP A 38 9.76 -17.56 -9.24
C TRP A 38 10.77 -16.44 -8.99
N LEU A 39 12.07 -16.68 -9.09
CA LEU A 39 13.09 -15.65 -8.81
C LEU A 39 13.01 -14.45 -9.76
N PRO A 40 12.76 -14.61 -11.08
CA PRO A 40 12.55 -13.46 -11.96
C PRO A 40 11.31 -12.64 -11.62
N VAL A 41 10.22 -13.29 -11.19
CA VAL A 41 8.97 -12.63 -10.79
C VAL A 41 9.20 -11.83 -9.52
N PHE A 42 9.87 -12.42 -8.53
CA PHE A 42 10.30 -11.74 -7.30
C PHE A 42 11.12 -10.48 -7.58
N LYS A 43 12.11 -10.59 -8.49
CA LYS A 43 13.03 -9.48 -8.82
C LYS A 43 12.38 -8.36 -9.64
N ALA A 44 11.21 -8.59 -10.25
CA ALA A 44 10.56 -7.60 -11.11
C ALA A 44 10.02 -6.38 -10.34
N MET A 45 9.60 -6.57 -9.08
CA MET A 45 8.94 -5.50 -8.32
C MET A 45 9.88 -4.37 -7.90
N GLY A 46 11.14 -4.67 -7.56
CA GLY A 46 12.11 -3.68 -7.10
C GLY A 46 12.32 -2.52 -8.08
N PRO A 47 12.67 -2.79 -9.36
CA PRO A 47 12.80 -1.75 -10.38
C PRO A 47 11.52 -0.94 -10.62
N MET A 48 10.34 -1.58 -10.58
CA MET A 48 9.06 -0.88 -10.73
C MET A 48 8.83 0.13 -9.61
N LEU A 49 9.02 -0.28 -8.36
CA LEU A 49 8.84 0.60 -7.20
C LEU A 49 9.88 1.73 -7.17
N LYS A 50 11.12 1.44 -7.57
CA LYS A 50 12.16 2.47 -7.72
C LYS A 50 11.77 3.51 -8.79
N HIS A 51 11.30 3.06 -9.95
CA HIS A 51 10.85 3.94 -11.04
C HIS A 51 9.71 4.85 -10.60
N LEU A 52 8.76 4.33 -9.83
CA LEU A 52 7.64 5.10 -9.27
C LEU A 52 8.09 6.07 -8.18
N ALA A 53 9.02 5.66 -7.31
CA ALA A 53 9.55 6.53 -6.26
C ALA A 53 10.33 7.73 -6.80
N GLU A 54 11.01 7.56 -7.94
CA GLU A 54 11.73 8.64 -8.64
C GLU A 54 10.80 9.54 -9.47
N ARG A 55 9.53 9.16 -9.66
CA ARG A 55 8.55 9.84 -10.51
C ARG A 55 7.22 10.05 -9.82
N PRO A 56 7.14 10.98 -8.84
CA PRO A 56 5.91 11.25 -8.10
C PRO A 56 4.72 11.62 -8.99
N GLU A 57 4.95 12.17 -10.18
CA GLU A 57 3.91 12.52 -11.15
C GLU A 57 3.12 11.30 -11.65
N LYS A 58 3.69 10.09 -11.54
CA LYS A 58 3.01 8.83 -11.86
C LYS A 58 1.91 8.47 -10.86
N GLY A 59 1.87 9.12 -9.69
CA GLY A 59 0.75 9.03 -8.74
C GLY A 59 0.90 7.99 -7.63
N LEU A 60 2.02 7.28 -7.53
CA LEU A 60 2.31 6.46 -6.35
C LEU A 60 2.66 7.39 -5.17
N LEU A 61 1.84 7.37 -4.12
CA LEU A 61 2.03 8.18 -2.92
C LEU A 61 2.99 7.52 -1.91
N ALA A 62 2.81 6.22 -1.69
CA ALA A 62 3.68 5.43 -0.82
C ALA A 62 3.49 3.93 -1.09
N TYR A 63 4.44 3.12 -0.62
CA TYR A 63 4.29 1.67 -0.60
C TYR A 63 4.93 1.04 0.64
N ARG A 64 4.45 -0.14 1.02
CA ARG A 64 5.04 -0.99 2.06
C ARG A 64 5.19 -2.40 1.54
N ALA A 65 6.39 -2.97 1.71
CA ALA A 65 6.63 -4.38 1.46
C ALA A 65 6.46 -5.21 2.74
N SER A 66 5.88 -6.39 2.59
CA SER A 66 5.96 -7.50 3.52
C SER A 66 6.77 -8.62 2.89
N LEU A 67 7.65 -9.26 3.67
CA LEU A 67 8.48 -10.36 3.18
C LEU A 67 7.80 -11.72 3.38
N LEU A 68 7.08 -11.90 4.50
CA LEU A 68 6.39 -13.14 4.86
C LEU A 68 4.98 -12.83 5.40
N PRO A 69 3.90 -13.04 4.61
CA PRO A 69 3.91 -13.41 3.20
C PRO A 69 4.45 -12.27 2.32
N LEU A 70 4.87 -12.62 1.10
CA LEU A 70 5.44 -11.66 0.15
C LEU A 70 4.34 -10.88 -0.57
N PHE A 71 4.15 -9.63 -0.18
CA PHE A 71 3.23 -8.71 -0.84
C PHE A 71 3.64 -7.26 -0.63
N PHE A 72 3.02 -6.38 -1.42
CA PHE A 72 3.18 -4.95 -1.36
C PHE A 72 1.82 -4.31 -1.19
N VAL A 73 1.71 -3.35 -0.28
CA VAL A 73 0.59 -2.43 -0.19
C VAL A 73 1.05 -1.11 -0.78
N GLN A 74 0.32 -0.60 -1.75
CA GLN A 74 0.62 0.64 -2.45
C GLN A 74 -0.54 1.60 -2.29
N TYR A 75 -0.23 2.88 -2.06
CA TYR A 75 -1.20 3.96 -1.98
C TYR A 75 -1.03 4.84 -3.20
N TRP A 76 -2.09 5.03 -3.95
CA TRP A 76 -2.12 5.76 -5.21
C TRP A 76 -3.06 6.95 -5.12
N ARG A 77 -2.70 8.03 -5.81
CA ARG A 77 -3.50 9.26 -5.87
C ARG A 77 -4.85 9.03 -6.56
N SER A 78 -4.90 8.19 -7.59
CA SER A 78 -6.14 7.80 -8.24
C SER A 78 -6.01 6.46 -8.96
N PHE A 79 -7.14 5.90 -9.39
CA PHE A 79 -7.15 4.65 -10.16
C PHE A 79 -6.57 4.86 -11.57
N GLU A 80 -6.81 6.01 -12.17
CA GLU A 80 -6.30 6.40 -13.49
C GLU A 80 -4.77 6.49 -13.49
N ASP A 81 -4.17 6.94 -12.39
CA ASP A 81 -2.72 6.94 -12.20
C ASP A 81 -2.13 5.52 -12.17
N LEU A 82 -2.77 4.63 -11.39
CA LEU A 82 -2.40 3.22 -11.32
C LEU A 82 -2.55 2.53 -12.68
N GLU A 83 -3.69 2.70 -13.35
CA GLU A 83 -3.97 2.09 -14.64
C GLU A 83 -3.01 2.62 -15.72
N ARG A 84 -2.77 3.93 -15.75
CA ARG A 84 -1.83 4.54 -16.71
C ARG A 84 -0.43 3.95 -16.55
N PHE A 85 0.07 3.83 -15.33
CA PHE A 85 1.36 3.18 -15.09
C PHE A 85 1.36 1.72 -15.55
N ALA A 86 0.29 0.97 -15.24
CA ALA A 86 0.19 -0.45 -15.60
C ALA A 86 0.13 -0.69 -17.11
N ARG A 87 -0.39 0.27 -17.89
CA ARG A 87 -0.61 0.15 -19.34
C ARG A 87 0.42 0.87 -20.22
N ASN A 88 1.23 1.76 -19.65
CA ASN A 88 2.20 2.52 -20.43
C ASN A 88 3.36 1.63 -20.89
N ALA A 89 3.66 1.69 -22.19
CA ALA A 89 4.74 0.92 -22.81
C ALA A 89 6.14 1.35 -22.35
N ASP A 90 6.29 2.60 -21.94
CA ASP A 90 7.56 3.17 -21.47
C ASP A 90 7.79 2.96 -19.96
N ASP A 91 6.78 2.47 -19.24
CA ASP A 91 6.86 2.16 -17.82
C ASP A 91 7.24 0.69 -17.59
N PRO A 92 8.01 0.37 -16.54
CA PRO A 92 8.59 -0.96 -16.30
C PRO A 92 7.58 -2.03 -15.83
N HIS A 93 6.30 -1.95 -16.22
CA HIS A 93 5.26 -2.91 -15.83
C HIS A 93 4.99 -3.99 -16.88
N LEU A 94 4.84 -3.61 -18.16
CA LEU A 94 4.37 -4.53 -19.20
C LEU A 94 5.37 -5.65 -19.52
N GLU A 95 6.68 -5.37 -19.54
CA GLU A 95 7.66 -6.40 -19.92
C GLU A 95 7.76 -7.53 -18.87
N PRO A 96 7.82 -7.24 -17.55
CA PRO A 96 7.65 -8.28 -16.53
C PRO A 96 6.38 -9.10 -16.70
N TRP A 97 5.25 -8.46 -17.01
CA TRP A 97 3.97 -9.14 -17.21
C TRP A 97 4.00 -10.07 -18.43
N ARG A 98 4.51 -9.58 -19.57
CA ARG A 98 4.72 -10.41 -20.78
C ARG A 98 5.64 -11.60 -20.48
N ARG A 99 6.71 -11.39 -19.72
CA ARG A 99 7.64 -12.46 -19.32
C ARG A 99 6.97 -13.49 -18.42
N PHE A 100 6.17 -13.05 -17.46
CA PHE A 100 5.37 -13.94 -16.60
C PHE A 100 4.44 -14.82 -17.45
N ASN A 101 3.68 -14.20 -18.37
CA ASN A 101 2.76 -14.94 -19.24
C ASN A 101 3.47 -15.95 -20.15
N ARG A 102 4.63 -15.60 -20.72
CA ARG A 102 5.42 -16.52 -21.55
C ARG A 102 6.05 -17.68 -20.77
N LYS A 103 6.59 -17.42 -19.57
CA LYS A 103 7.38 -18.41 -18.81
C LYS A 103 6.58 -19.24 -17.82
N ILE A 104 5.57 -18.64 -17.20
CA ILE A 104 4.76 -19.26 -16.16
C ILE A 104 3.40 -19.64 -16.73
N GLY A 105 2.71 -18.67 -17.35
CA GLY A 105 1.37 -18.89 -17.89
C GLY A 105 0.47 -19.62 -16.89
N ASN A 106 -0.08 -20.76 -17.31
CA ASN A 106 -0.98 -21.60 -16.50
C ASN A 106 -0.26 -22.76 -15.79
N SER A 107 1.07 -22.73 -15.63
CA SER A 107 1.81 -23.86 -15.03
C SER A 107 1.51 -24.08 -13.54
N GLY A 108 1.00 -23.06 -12.85
CA GLY A 108 0.70 -23.08 -11.42
C GLY A 108 1.93 -23.08 -10.52
N ASP A 109 3.15 -22.97 -11.08
CA ASP A 109 4.39 -23.03 -10.29
C ASP A 109 4.58 -21.78 -9.41
N VAL A 110 4.04 -20.64 -9.86
CA VAL A 110 4.03 -19.34 -9.18
C VAL A 110 2.65 -18.72 -9.33
N GLY A 111 2.04 -18.33 -8.23
CA GLY A 111 0.82 -17.53 -8.23
C GLY A 111 1.15 -16.05 -8.06
N ILE A 112 0.36 -15.21 -8.71
CA ILE A 112 0.27 -13.78 -8.39
C ILE A 112 -1.17 -13.45 -8.07
N TRP A 113 -1.37 -12.42 -7.26
CA TRP A 113 -2.70 -11.91 -6.96
C TRP A 113 -2.59 -10.41 -6.72
N HIS A 114 -3.68 -9.70 -6.97
CA HIS A 114 -3.79 -8.30 -6.63
C HIS A 114 -5.23 -7.92 -6.30
N GLU A 115 -5.38 -6.92 -5.46
CA GLU A 115 -6.65 -6.34 -5.06
C GLU A 115 -6.53 -4.82 -5.17
N THR A 116 -7.54 -4.17 -5.72
CA THR A 116 -7.58 -2.71 -5.87
C THR A 116 -8.83 -2.18 -5.20
N TYR A 117 -8.64 -1.25 -4.27
CA TYR A 117 -9.72 -0.61 -3.53
C TYR A 117 -9.69 0.88 -3.81
N ARG A 118 -10.85 1.43 -4.18
CA ARG A 118 -11.10 2.87 -4.27
C ARG A 118 -11.80 3.28 -2.97
N VAL A 119 -11.12 4.07 -2.15
CA VAL A 119 -11.59 4.40 -0.80
C VAL A 119 -11.78 5.90 -0.70
N ARG A 120 -13.00 6.35 -0.40
CA ARG A 120 -13.24 7.76 -0.11
C ARG A 120 -12.46 8.15 1.13
N THR A 121 -11.82 9.29 1.11
CA THR A 121 -10.99 9.79 2.22
C THR A 121 -11.80 9.95 3.52
N ALA A 122 -13.10 10.23 3.40
CA ALA A 122 -14.03 10.29 4.51
C ALA A 122 -14.29 8.94 5.20
N ASP A 123 -14.05 7.81 4.52
CA ASP A 123 -14.30 6.47 5.04
C ASP A 123 -13.01 5.81 5.60
N ILE A 124 -11.98 6.61 5.86
CA ILE A 124 -10.67 6.13 6.30
C ILE A 124 -10.50 6.32 7.80
N GLU A 125 -10.11 5.24 8.48
CA GLU A 125 -9.64 5.26 9.86
C GLU A 125 -8.24 4.67 9.95
N SER A 126 -7.38 5.27 10.77
CA SER A 126 -6.06 4.74 11.05
C SER A 126 -5.61 5.11 12.45
N ILE A 127 -4.77 4.26 13.04
CA ILE A 127 -4.12 4.49 14.31
C ILE A 127 -2.71 3.91 14.27
N TYR A 128 -1.75 4.66 14.81
CA TYR A 128 -0.36 4.28 14.94
C TYR A 128 0.08 4.59 16.37
N GLY A 129 0.49 3.57 17.12
CA GLY A 129 0.92 3.73 18.51
C GLY A 129 2.38 3.32 18.67
N ASN A 130 3.26 4.25 19.06
CA ASN A 130 4.68 3.98 19.30
C ASN A 130 5.40 3.34 18.09
N MET A 131 5.10 3.79 16.88
CA MET A 131 5.63 3.23 15.64
C MET A 131 6.28 4.31 14.76
N PRO A 132 7.25 3.95 13.91
CA PRO A 132 7.69 4.83 12.82
C PRO A 132 6.56 5.06 11.81
N ARG A 133 6.77 5.97 10.86
CA ARG A 133 5.81 6.19 9.75
C ARG A 133 5.53 4.90 9.01
N GLN A 134 4.25 4.55 8.88
CA GLN A 134 3.81 3.29 8.30
C GLN A 134 2.46 3.44 7.58
N GLY A 135 2.18 2.52 6.64
CA GLY A 135 0.91 2.45 5.93
C GLY A 135 0.55 3.78 5.26
N LEU A 136 -0.72 4.19 5.41
CA LEU A 136 -1.22 5.44 4.87
C LEU A 136 -0.49 6.67 5.43
N GLY A 137 0.02 6.62 6.66
CA GLY A 137 0.85 7.68 7.26
C GLY A 137 2.17 7.97 6.52
N MET A 138 2.63 7.05 5.66
CA MET A 138 3.74 7.35 4.73
C MET A 138 3.29 8.24 3.57
N ALA A 139 2.07 8.02 3.05
CA ALA A 139 1.48 8.81 1.95
C ALA A 139 1.00 10.18 2.43
N ALA A 140 0.22 10.21 3.50
CA ALA A 140 -0.46 11.42 3.99
C ALA A 140 0.31 12.16 5.10
N GLY A 141 1.34 11.54 5.68
CA GLY A 141 1.91 12.02 6.94
C GLY A 141 1.11 11.56 8.15
N MET A 142 1.67 11.77 9.34
CA MET A 142 1.08 11.38 10.61
C MET A 142 0.90 12.60 11.50
N VAL A 143 -0.25 12.70 12.15
CA VAL A 143 -0.57 13.75 13.13
C VAL A 143 -1.03 13.12 14.45
N PRO A 144 -0.77 13.75 15.60
CA PRO A 144 -1.25 13.25 16.88
C PRO A 144 -2.78 13.08 16.87
N VAL A 145 -3.27 12.03 17.53
CA VAL A 145 -4.71 11.88 17.77
C VAL A 145 -5.18 13.04 18.63
N ARG A 146 -6.18 13.77 18.14
CA ARG A 146 -6.78 14.92 18.84
C ARG A 146 -7.82 14.44 19.86
N ARG A 147 -8.12 15.28 20.85
CA ARG A 147 -9.22 15.08 21.80
C ARG A 147 -10.54 14.84 21.03
N GLY A 148 -11.33 13.86 21.47
CA GLY A 148 -12.60 13.51 20.83
C GLY A 148 -12.44 12.59 19.61
N LYS A 149 -11.26 11.99 19.43
CA LYS A 149 -10.93 11.05 18.35
C LYS A 149 -10.16 9.82 18.89
N ASP A 150 -10.37 9.48 20.16
CA ASP A 150 -9.73 8.34 20.82
C ASP A 150 -10.31 6.99 20.36
N SER A 151 -11.59 6.94 20.02
CA SER A 151 -12.25 5.76 19.45
C SER A 151 -12.13 5.70 17.92
N ALA A 152 -12.16 4.50 17.36
CA ALA A 152 -12.19 4.31 15.90
C ALA A 152 -13.47 4.88 15.28
N ALA A 153 -14.61 4.73 15.97
CA ALA A 153 -15.90 5.26 15.53
C ALA A 153 -15.89 6.79 15.40
N ALA A 154 -15.25 7.49 16.35
CA ALA A 154 -15.07 8.93 16.25
C ALA A 154 -14.10 9.33 15.14
N ARG A 155 -13.01 8.57 14.92
CA ARG A 155 -12.05 8.85 13.82
C ARG A 155 -12.65 8.65 12.44
N ILE A 156 -13.41 7.57 12.24
CA ILE A 156 -14.04 7.26 10.95
C ILE A 156 -15.30 8.10 10.69
N GLY A 157 -15.83 8.81 11.70
CA GLY A 157 -16.99 9.68 11.55
C GLY A 157 -18.35 8.98 11.68
N VAL A 158 -18.41 7.80 12.29
CA VAL A 158 -19.68 7.11 12.60
C VAL A 158 -20.43 7.79 13.75
N THR A 159 -19.70 8.44 14.66
CA THR A 159 -20.27 9.16 15.81
C THR A 159 -19.34 10.31 16.20
N ASP A 160 -19.90 11.37 16.78
CA ASP A 160 -19.12 12.43 17.45
C ASP A 160 -18.91 12.14 18.94
N ASP A 161 -19.64 11.17 19.50
CA ASP A 161 -19.44 10.70 20.87
C ASP A 161 -18.19 9.82 20.96
N ASP A 162 -17.16 10.34 21.61
CA ASP A 162 -15.88 9.65 21.75
C ASP A 162 -15.85 8.79 23.02
N ASN A 163 -16.28 7.54 22.85
CA ASN A 163 -16.34 6.55 23.93
C ASN A 163 -15.32 5.41 23.69
N PRO A 164 -14.02 5.64 23.93
CA PRO A 164 -13.00 4.60 23.74
C PRO A 164 -13.11 3.53 24.84
N ALA A 165 -12.90 2.26 24.45
CA ALA A 165 -12.95 1.14 25.40
C ALA A 165 -11.87 1.22 26.51
N LEU A 166 -10.77 1.93 26.23
CA LEU A 166 -9.69 2.19 27.19
C LEU A 166 -9.25 3.66 27.05
N PRO A 167 -8.76 4.29 28.13
CA PRO A 167 -8.14 5.61 28.04
C PRO A 167 -6.96 5.61 27.07
N GLY A 168 -6.75 6.74 26.38
CA GLY A 168 -5.51 6.98 25.65
C GLY A 168 -4.30 7.02 26.59
N TYR A 169 -3.13 6.68 26.05
CA TYR A 169 -1.83 6.80 26.70
C TYR A 169 -0.96 7.85 26.01
#